data_AF-S2XRC6-F1
#
_entry.id   AF-S2XRC6-F1
#
_cell.length_a   1.000
_cell.length_b   1.000
_cell.length_c   1.000
_cell.angle_alpha   90.00
_cell.angle_beta   90.00
_cell.angle_gamma   90.00
#
_symmetry.space_group_name_H-M   'P 1'
#
loop_
_entity.id
_entity.type
_entity.pdbx_description
1 polymer ?
#
loop_
_entity_poly.entity_id
_entity_poly.type
_entity_poly.pdbx_seq_one_letter_code
_entity_poly.pdbx_strand_id
1 'polypeptide(L)'
;MITGEYRVSSGPEVDARRPLGGDSKGDARTYPEGPLTGRECARSPTTKAAAMRVYVPLTLSGLAEAYKTGELGAVPLVAYAVTPALREWYLSDDIEELEYAALNRAALASLRLLAADPGAARRRVVVAVDVPDGAAAADPDRGLDPAALGEVRVTAAVRLAKAAAVHVDLDEAEADVAAAAEALEAADRGDDDAQFVVDGAEDHELLWYATQEIPNLVGLGD
;
A
#
# COMPACT_ATOMS: atom_id res chain seq x y z
N MET A 1 19.96 23.63 -46.16
CA MET A 1 20.83 24.62 -45.52
C MET A 1 20.01 25.35 -44.46
N ILE A 2 20.07 24.92 -43.19
CA ILE A 2 19.84 25.76 -42.01
C ILE A 2 20.75 25.19 -40.92
N THR A 3 21.75 25.98 -40.54
CA THR A 3 22.74 25.75 -39.47
C THR A 3 22.20 26.32 -38.16
N GLY A 4 22.41 25.62 -37.04
CA GLY A 4 22.09 26.13 -35.71
C GLY A 4 22.76 25.31 -34.61
N GLU A 5 23.99 25.72 -34.25
CA GLU A 5 24.77 25.16 -33.15
C GLU A 5 24.17 25.53 -31.78
N TYR A 6 24.10 24.55 -30.86
CA TYR A 6 23.74 24.78 -29.47
C TYR A 6 25.01 24.98 -28.64
N ARG A 7 25.14 26.17 -28.04
CA ARG A 7 26.31 26.62 -27.26
C ARG A 7 26.15 26.16 -25.81
N VAL A 8 27.15 25.45 -25.29
CA VAL A 8 27.28 25.07 -23.88
C VAL A 8 27.68 26.31 -23.06
N SER A 9 26.93 26.60 -22.00
CA SER A 9 27.22 27.65 -21.03
C SER A 9 28.01 27.08 -19.85
N SER A 10 29.24 27.53 -19.70
CA SER A 10 30.10 27.30 -18.53
C SER A 10 29.90 28.41 -17.50
N GLY A 11 29.76 28.05 -16.21
CA GLY A 11 29.73 28.96 -15.06
C GLY A 11 30.44 28.32 -13.85
N PRO A 12 30.95 29.11 -12.88
CA PRO A 12 32.31 28.90 -12.39
C PRO A 12 32.47 28.16 -11.04
N GLU A 13 33.68 27.65 -10.92
CA GLU A 13 34.42 26.96 -9.86
C GLU A 13 34.58 27.81 -8.57
N VAL A 14 34.45 27.17 -7.39
CA VAL A 14 34.77 27.77 -6.09
C VAL A 14 35.92 27.00 -5.42
N ASP A 15 37.04 27.70 -5.27
CA ASP A 15 38.30 27.29 -4.64
C ASP A 15 38.18 27.36 -3.10
N ALA A 16 38.59 26.30 -2.40
CA ALA A 16 38.63 26.24 -0.95
C ALA A 16 40.07 26.02 -0.46
N ARG A 17 40.69 27.08 0.10
CA ARG A 17 41.92 27.00 0.89
C ARG A 17 41.75 27.65 2.28
N ARG A 18 41.63 26.79 3.31
CA ARG A 18 42.45 26.63 4.55
C ARG A 18 42.91 27.89 5.38
N PRO A 19 43.40 27.73 6.64
CA PRO A 19 42.78 27.40 7.95
C PRO A 19 43.11 28.48 9.04
N LEU A 20 43.03 28.09 10.34
CA LEU A 20 43.62 28.61 11.61
C LEU A 20 42.48 28.83 12.62
N GLY A 21 42.45 28.32 13.86
CA GLY A 21 43.47 28.02 14.86
C GLY A 21 43.01 28.69 16.17
N GLY A 22 43.11 28.03 17.33
CA GLY A 22 42.85 28.70 18.62
C GLY A 22 42.44 27.78 19.77
N ASP A 23 43.42 27.42 20.60
CA ASP A 23 43.26 26.72 21.87
C ASP A 23 42.78 27.62 23.03
N SER A 24 42.27 26.96 24.07
CA SER A 24 42.47 27.22 25.51
C SER A 24 41.46 28.02 26.36
N LYS A 25 40.99 27.30 27.39
CA LYS A 25 40.90 27.62 28.84
C LYS A 25 39.64 28.25 29.46
N GLY A 26 39.26 27.65 30.59
CA GLY A 26 38.40 28.18 31.67
C GLY A 26 37.00 27.57 31.66
N ASP A 27 36.37 27.09 32.73
CA ASP A 27 36.66 27.23 34.15
C ASP A 27 35.90 26.16 34.94
N ALA A 28 36.43 25.81 36.10
CA ALA A 28 35.93 24.79 37.00
C ALA A 28 34.66 25.24 37.72
N ARG A 29 33.62 24.38 37.76
CA ARG A 29 32.61 24.39 38.82
C ARG A 29 32.28 22.97 39.27
N THR A 30 32.82 22.68 40.45
CA THR A 30 32.55 21.55 41.33
C THR A 30 31.06 21.43 41.67
N TYR A 31 30.50 20.22 41.56
CA TYR A 31 29.28 19.81 42.25
C TYR A 31 29.63 18.62 43.17
N PRO A 32 29.11 18.56 44.41
CA PRO A 32 29.40 17.45 45.32
C PRO A 32 28.61 16.19 44.94
N GLU A 33 29.31 15.05 44.91
CA GLU A 33 28.76 13.71 44.70
C GLU A 33 27.96 13.27 45.93
N GLY A 34 26.64 13.08 45.76
CA GLY A 34 25.78 12.37 46.71
C GLY A 34 25.55 10.92 46.25
N PRO A 35 25.37 9.95 47.17
CA PRO A 35 25.36 8.54 46.80
C PRO A 35 24.06 8.13 46.09
N LEU A 36 24.19 7.65 44.85
CA LEU A 36 23.12 7.05 44.07
C LEU A 36 22.80 5.65 44.62
N THR A 37 21.75 5.52 45.42
CA THR A 37 21.08 4.23 45.65
C THR A 37 19.61 4.37 45.28
N GLY A 38 19.34 4.33 43.98
CA GLY A 38 18.00 4.20 43.41
C GLY A 38 17.95 2.93 42.57
N ARG A 39 17.14 1.96 42.98
CA ARG A 39 16.74 0.85 42.11
C ARG A 39 15.92 1.43 40.96
N GLU A 40 16.51 1.51 39.78
CA GLU A 40 15.77 1.83 38.57
C GLU A 40 15.03 0.58 38.10
N CYS A 41 13.71 0.58 38.29
CA CYS A 41 12.82 -0.42 37.74
C CYS A 41 12.75 -0.17 36.23
N ALA A 42 13.63 -0.84 35.48
CA ALA A 42 13.66 -0.72 34.03
C ALA A 42 12.34 -1.26 33.44
N ARG A 43 11.46 -0.35 32.98
CA ARG A 43 10.40 -0.72 32.05
C ARG A 43 11.08 -0.90 30.70
N SER A 44 11.21 -2.15 30.26
CA SER A 44 11.64 -2.46 28.90
C SER A 44 10.73 -1.73 27.90
N PRO A 45 11.28 -1.06 26.87
CA PRO A 45 10.45 -0.61 25.76
C PRO A 45 9.86 -1.86 25.09
N THR A 46 8.54 -2.01 25.11
CA THR A 46 7.88 -2.99 24.26
C THR A 46 8.07 -2.51 22.83
N THR A 47 9.05 -3.07 22.12
CA THR A 47 9.17 -2.89 20.67
C THR A 47 7.83 -3.29 20.09
N LYS A 48 7.10 -2.34 19.48
CA LYS A 48 5.92 -2.67 18.68
C LYS A 48 6.39 -3.75 17.70
N ALA A 49 5.78 -4.93 17.73
CA ALA A 49 6.06 -5.95 16.73
C ALA A 49 5.93 -5.27 15.36
N ALA A 50 6.93 -5.45 14.50
CA ALA A 50 6.88 -4.91 13.16
C ALA A 50 5.64 -5.48 12.46
N ALA A 51 4.91 -4.60 11.77
CA ALA A 51 3.66 -4.93 11.11
C ALA A 51 3.74 -4.42 9.67
N MET A 52 3.24 -5.24 8.76
CA MET A 52 3.12 -4.95 7.34
C MET A 52 1.67 -4.61 7.03
N ARG A 53 1.45 -3.56 6.23
CA ARG A 53 0.13 -3.28 5.66
C ARG A 53 -0.12 -4.17 4.46
N VAL A 54 -1.26 -4.85 4.44
CA VAL A 54 -1.75 -5.61 3.30
C VAL A 54 -3.11 -5.05 2.86
N TYR A 55 -3.37 -5.16 1.56
CA TYR A 55 -4.54 -4.68 0.85
C TYR A 55 -5.32 -5.89 0.35
N VAL A 56 -6.44 -6.19 0.99
CA VAL A 56 -7.25 -7.38 0.70
C VAL A 56 -8.34 -7.00 -0.30
N PRO A 57 -8.31 -7.53 -1.54
CA PRO A 57 -9.38 -7.32 -2.50
C PRO A 57 -10.66 -8.04 -2.05
N LEU A 58 -11.79 -7.35 -2.08
CA LEU A 58 -13.12 -7.90 -1.81
C LEU A 58 -14.13 -7.38 -2.84
N THR A 59 -15.35 -7.90 -2.77
CA THR A 59 -16.55 -7.27 -3.35
C THR A 59 -17.38 -6.64 -2.22
N LEU A 60 -18.40 -5.85 -2.53
CA LEU A 60 -19.32 -5.35 -1.49
C LEU A 60 -20.03 -6.48 -0.74
N SER A 61 -20.39 -7.57 -1.41
CA SER A 61 -20.95 -8.76 -0.76
C SER A 61 -19.93 -9.45 0.15
N GLY A 62 -18.66 -9.52 -0.27
CA GLY A 62 -17.55 -10.02 0.55
C GLY A 62 -17.30 -9.15 1.79
N LEU A 63 -17.35 -7.82 1.64
CA LEU A 63 -17.26 -6.89 2.76
C LEU A 63 -18.43 -7.04 3.74
N ALA A 64 -19.65 -7.24 3.23
CA ALA A 64 -20.83 -7.48 4.05
C ALA A 64 -20.69 -8.76 4.88
N GLU A 65 -20.13 -9.83 4.30
CA GLU A 65 -19.85 -11.07 5.01
C GLU A 65 -18.74 -10.89 6.05
N ALA A 66 -17.68 -10.17 5.71
CA ALA A 66 -16.60 -9.85 6.64
C ALA A 66 -17.10 -9.02 7.82
N TYR A 67 -18.04 -8.11 7.58
CA TYR A 67 -18.68 -7.33 8.64
C TYR A 67 -19.49 -8.21 9.61
N LYS A 68 -20.28 -9.16 9.07
CA LYS A 68 -21.10 -10.08 9.89
C LYS A 68 -20.26 -11.04 10.72
N THR A 69 -19.19 -11.58 10.14
CA THR A 69 -18.34 -12.63 10.77
C THR A 69 -17.20 -12.04 11.60
N GLY A 70 -16.78 -10.82 11.27
CA GLY A 70 -15.60 -10.16 11.83
C GLY A 70 -14.28 -10.66 11.23
N GLU A 71 -14.31 -11.41 10.12
CA GLU A 71 -13.13 -11.99 9.44
C GLU A 71 -13.11 -11.61 7.96
N LEU A 72 -11.94 -11.23 7.43
CA LEU A 72 -11.84 -10.79 6.02
C LEU A 72 -11.98 -11.91 4.99
N GLY A 73 -11.99 -13.17 5.42
CA GLY A 73 -12.15 -14.32 4.56
C GLY A 73 -11.48 -15.57 5.12
N ALA A 74 -11.76 -16.71 4.48
CA ALA A 74 -11.09 -17.96 4.81
C ALA A 74 -9.62 -17.91 4.38
N VAL A 75 -8.74 -18.50 5.19
CA VAL A 75 -7.32 -18.61 4.87
C VAL A 75 -7.01 -19.88 4.06
N PRO A 76 -5.98 -19.87 3.19
CA PRO A 76 -5.14 -18.72 2.86
C PRO A 76 -5.90 -17.70 1.98
N LEU A 77 -5.74 -16.41 2.28
CA LEU A 77 -6.30 -15.32 1.46
C LEU A 77 -5.19 -14.63 0.65
N VAL A 78 -5.54 -14.18 -0.54
CA VAL A 78 -4.68 -13.36 -1.40
C VAL A 78 -4.85 -11.90 -0.97
N ALA A 79 -3.75 -11.19 -0.82
CA ALA A 79 -3.70 -9.77 -0.58
C ALA A 79 -2.55 -9.15 -1.37
N TYR A 80 -2.42 -7.83 -1.34
CA TYR A 80 -1.32 -7.11 -1.96
C TYR A 80 -0.60 -6.25 -0.94
N ALA A 81 0.70 -6.09 -1.09
CA ALA A 81 1.49 -5.33 -0.16
C ALA A 81 2.79 -4.84 -0.81
N VAL A 82 3.55 -4.03 -0.08
CA VAL A 82 4.83 -3.52 -0.56
C VAL A 82 5.91 -4.61 -0.46
N THR A 83 5.93 -5.50 -1.45
CA THR A 83 6.92 -6.59 -1.57
C THR A 83 8.25 -6.10 -2.15
N PRO A 84 9.36 -6.85 -1.97
CA PRO A 84 10.63 -6.51 -2.61
C PRO A 84 10.51 -6.36 -4.14
N ALA A 85 9.80 -7.27 -4.81
CA ALA A 85 9.56 -7.21 -6.25
C ALA A 85 8.80 -5.93 -6.67
N LEU A 86 7.79 -5.51 -5.89
CA LEU A 86 7.06 -4.27 -6.17
C LEU A 86 8.00 -3.05 -6.05
N ARG A 87 8.85 -3.00 -5.02
CA ARG A 87 9.83 -1.91 -4.84
C ARG A 87 10.80 -1.80 -6.01
N GLU A 88 11.31 -2.94 -6.45
CA GLU A 88 12.24 -3.01 -7.58
C GLU A 88 11.58 -2.58 -8.89
N TRP A 89 10.30 -2.90 -9.09
CA TRP A 89 9.57 -2.55 -10.30
C TRP A 89 9.16 -1.08 -10.35
N TYR A 90 8.64 -0.54 -9.24
CA TYR A 90 8.13 0.84 -9.16
C TYR A 90 9.24 1.90 -9.04
N LEU A 91 10.47 1.49 -8.66
CA LEU A 91 11.65 2.35 -8.53
C LEU A 91 11.45 3.60 -7.63
N SER A 92 10.53 3.51 -6.67
CA SER A 92 10.29 4.54 -5.65
C SER A 92 10.85 4.08 -4.30
N ASP A 93 11.47 5.01 -3.57
CA ASP A 93 11.87 4.83 -2.17
C ASP A 93 10.83 5.39 -1.18
N ASP A 94 9.80 6.08 -1.67
CA ASP A 94 8.69 6.56 -0.87
C ASP A 94 7.71 5.42 -0.55
N ILE A 95 7.52 5.18 0.75
CA ILE A 95 6.60 4.14 1.21
C ILE A 95 5.15 4.43 0.86
N GLU A 96 4.74 5.70 0.84
CA GLU A 96 3.35 6.08 0.57
C GLU A 96 2.99 5.80 -0.89
N GLU A 97 3.89 6.13 -1.83
CA GLU A 97 3.73 5.81 -3.26
C GLU A 97 3.67 4.29 -3.50
N LEU A 98 4.51 3.52 -2.81
CA LEU A 98 4.52 2.07 -2.94
C LEU A 98 3.28 1.42 -2.32
N GLU A 99 2.79 1.97 -1.20
CA GLU A 99 1.54 1.54 -0.58
C GLU A 99 0.34 1.82 -1.49
N TYR A 100 0.33 2.98 -2.16
CA TYR A 100 -0.65 3.30 -3.19
C TYR A 100 -0.56 2.36 -4.40
N ALA A 101 0.64 2.03 -4.86
CA ALA A 101 0.84 1.05 -5.92
C ALA A 101 0.25 -0.33 -5.51
N ALA A 102 0.52 -0.79 -4.29
CA ALA A 102 -0.05 -2.05 -3.78
C ALA A 102 -1.58 -2.00 -3.66
N LEU A 103 -2.15 -0.87 -3.25
CA LEU A 103 -3.60 -0.63 -3.23
C LEU A 103 -4.19 -0.79 -4.64
N ASN A 104 -3.58 -0.20 -5.67
CA ASN A 104 -4.08 -0.31 -7.05
C ASN A 104 -3.99 -1.75 -7.59
N ARG A 105 -2.94 -2.50 -7.22
CA ARG A 105 -2.87 -3.95 -7.54
C ARG A 105 -4.02 -4.72 -6.89
N ALA A 106 -4.38 -4.40 -5.65
CA ALA A 106 -5.56 -4.97 -5.00
C ALA A 106 -6.87 -4.51 -5.65
N ALA A 107 -6.98 -3.26 -6.11
CA ALA A 107 -8.17 -2.78 -6.82
C ALA A 107 -8.40 -3.56 -8.12
N LEU A 108 -7.34 -3.80 -8.90
CA LEU A 108 -7.41 -4.67 -10.08
C LEU A 108 -7.81 -6.11 -9.71
N ALA A 109 -7.32 -6.65 -8.60
CA ALA A 109 -7.75 -7.96 -8.13
C ALA A 109 -9.22 -8.00 -7.68
N SER A 110 -9.72 -6.92 -7.08
CA SER A 110 -11.14 -6.75 -6.78
C SER A 110 -11.98 -6.72 -8.07
N LEU A 111 -11.51 -6.06 -9.14
CA LEU A 111 -12.14 -6.12 -10.45
C LEU A 111 -12.24 -7.55 -10.98
N ARG A 112 -11.20 -8.39 -10.79
CA ARG A 112 -11.26 -9.82 -11.15
C ARG A 112 -12.34 -10.57 -10.38
N LEU A 113 -12.54 -10.27 -9.09
CA LEU A 113 -13.63 -10.85 -8.29
C LEU A 113 -15.00 -10.44 -8.84
N LEU A 114 -15.15 -9.18 -9.25
CA LEU A 114 -16.38 -8.68 -9.87
C LEU A 114 -16.64 -9.34 -11.23
N ALA A 115 -15.61 -9.49 -12.08
CA ALA A 115 -15.75 -10.18 -13.37
C ALA A 115 -16.23 -11.64 -13.20
N ALA A 116 -15.80 -12.31 -12.14
CA ALA A 116 -16.23 -13.68 -11.80
C ALA A 116 -17.66 -13.77 -11.23
N ASP A 117 -18.25 -12.67 -10.75
CA ASP A 117 -19.61 -12.62 -10.20
C ASP A 117 -20.45 -11.55 -10.95
N PRO A 118 -21.17 -11.93 -12.02
CA PRO A 118 -22.02 -11.00 -12.76
C PRO A 118 -23.15 -10.36 -11.94
N GLY A 119 -23.51 -10.94 -10.79
CA GLY A 119 -24.53 -10.40 -9.89
C GLY A 119 -24.00 -9.40 -8.86
N ALA A 120 -22.69 -9.24 -8.75
CA ALA A 120 -22.08 -8.30 -7.82
C ALA A 120 -22.27 -6.84 -8.28
N ALA A 121 -22.50 -5.93 -7.33
CA ALA A 121 -22.46 -4.50 -7.60
C ALA A 121 -21.08 -4.12 -8.17
N ARG A 122 -21.07 -3.35 -9.26
CA ARG A 122 -19.84 -3.01 -10.02
C ARG A 122 -19.04 -1.89 -9.35
N ARG A 123 -18.62 -2.14 -8.11
CA ARG A 123 -17.75 -1.27 -7.31
C ARG A 123 -16.63 -2.10 -6.69
N ARG A 124 -15.38 -1.73 -6.97
CA ARG A 124 -14.20 -2.38 -6.38
C ARG A 124 -14.13 -2.04 -4.90
N VAL A 125 -13.67 -3.00 -4.11
CA VAL A 125 -13.50 -2.88 -2.67
C VAL A 125 -12.13 -3.42 -2.28
N VAL A 126 -11.38 -2.64 -1.51
CA VAL A 126 -10.10 -3.06 -0.95
C VAL A 126 -10.05 -2.74 0.54
N VAL A 127 -9.70 -3.70 1.38
CA VAL A 127 -9.54 -3.49 2.81
C VAL A 127 -8.06 -3.38 3.15
N ALA A 128 -7.65 -2.24 3.70
CA ALA A 128 -6.30 -2.03 4.21
C ALA A 128 -6.22 -2.56 5.65
N VAL A 129 -5.28 -3.47 5.93
CA VAL A 129 -5.15 -4.11 7.25
C VAL A 129 -3.68 -4.34 7.61
N ASP A 130 -3.34 -4.04 8.86
CA ASP A 130 -2.01 -4.32 9.38
C ASP A 130 -1.95 -5.75 9.91
N VAL A 131 -1.02 -6.55 9.38
CA VAL A 131 -0.73 -7.90 9.85
C VAL A 131 0.67 -7.96 10.46
N PRO A 132 0.93 -8.90 11.39
CA PRO A 132 2.29 -9.09 11.89
C PRO A 132 3.27 -9.41 10.76
N ASP A 133 4.51 -8.94 10.86
CA ASP A 133 5.55 -9.31 9.91
C ASP A 133 5.68 -10.84 9.80
N GLY A 134 5.79 -11.33 8.55
CA GLY A 134 5.85 -12.76 8.24
C GLY A 134 4.49 -13.47 8.19
N ALA A 135 3.38 -12.82 8.56
CA ALA A 135 2.04 -13.37 8.37
C ALA A 135 1.57 -13.32 6.90
N ALA A 136 2.19 -12.44 6.10
CA ALA A 136 2.02 -12.34 4.66
C ALA A 136 3.33 -12.71 3.96
N ALA A 137 3.27 -13.58 2.96
CA ALA A 137 4.44 -14.01 2.20
C ALA A 137 4.19 -13.86 0.70
N ALA A 138 5.11 -13.19 0.00
CA ALA A 138 5.16 -13.17 -1.45
C ALA A 138 5.74 -14.50 -1.97
N ASP A 139 5.30 -14.94 -3.13
CA ASP A 139 5.94 -16.05 -3.84
C ASP A 139 7.21 -15.55 -4.54
N PRO A 140 8.43 -16.00 -4.14
CA PRO A 140 9.67 -15.51 -4.72
C PRO A 140 9.81 -15.86 -6.21
N ASP A 141 9.16 -16.95 -6.66
CA ASP A 141 9.25 -17.40 -8.06
C ASP A 141 8.38 -16.55 -9.00
N ARG A 142 7.46 -15.76 -8.43
CA ARG A 142 6.56 -14.85 -9.18
C ARG A 142 7.01 -13.39 -9.15
N GLY A 143 8.17 -13.07 -8.57
CA GLY A 143 8.64 -11.68 -8.47
C GLY A 143 8.86 -10.97 -9.81
N LEU A 144 9.05 -11.72 -10.91
CA LEU A 144 9.21 -11.17 -12.26
C LEU A 144 7.92 -11.19 -13.09
N ASP A 145 6.84 -11.75 -12.56
CA ASP A 145 5.53 -11.80 -13.23
C ASP A 145 4.79 -10.47 -12.97
N PRO A 146 4.57 -9.63 -14.00
CA PRO A 146 3.86 -8.36 -13.83
C PRO A 146 2.45 -8.53 -13.23
N ALA A 147 1.79 -9.67 -13.48
CA ALA A 147 0.47 -9.94 -12.91
C ALA A 147 0.53 -10.19 -11.39
N ALA A 148 1.64 -10.72 -10.89
CA ALA A 148 1.85 -11.06 -9.48
C ALA A 148 2.50 -9.95 -8.65
N LEU A 149 2.82 -8.79 -9.24
CA LEU A 149 3.47 -7.70 -8.52
C LEU A 149 2.66 -7.28 -7.29
N GLY A 150 3.34 -7.28 -6.15
CA GLY A 150 2.76 -6.99 -4.84
C GLY A 150 1.92 -8.11 -4.22
N GLU A 151 1.63 -9.21 -4.94
CA GLU A 151 0.79 -10.30 -4.44
C GLU A 151 1.46 -11.01 -3.25
N VAL A 152 0.69 -11.21 -2.18
CA VAL A 152 1.09 -11.95 -0.98
C VAL A 152 0.00 -12.91 -0.56
N ARG A 153 0.40 -14.05 0.02
CA ARG A 153 -0.51 -14.99 0.66
C ARG A 153 -0.50 -14.80 2.17
N VAL A 154 -1.67 -14.57 2.75
CA VAL A 154 -1.85 -14.47 4.20
C VAL A 154 -2.45 -15.77 4.72
N THR A 155 -1.74 -16.44 5.62
CA THR A 155 -2.11 -17.78 6.12
C THR A 155 -2.74 -17.75 7.51
N ALA A 156 -2.67 -16.62 8.21
CA ALA A 156 -3.32 -16.40 9.49
C ALA A 156 -4.66 -15.68 9.31
N ALA A 157 -5.66 -16.03 10.12
CA ALA A 157 -6.97 -15.40 10.06
C ALA A 157 -6.85 -13.89 10.32
N VAL A 158 -7.41 -13.08 9.42
CA VAL A 158 -7.36 -11.61 9.51
C VAL A 158 -8.70 -11.08 9.99
N ARG A 159 -8.68 -10.44 11.16
CA ARG A 159 -9.89 -9.87 11.78
C ARG A 159 -10.20 -8.52 11.16
N LEU A 160 -11.46 -8.28 10.77
CA LEU A 160 -11.89 -6.97 10.27
C LEU A 160 -11.64 -5.85 11.28
N ALA A 161 -11.69 -6.15 12.58
CA ALA A 161 -11.39 -5.19 13.65
C ALA A 161 -9.93 -4.69 13.66
N LYS A 162 -9.04 -5.25 12.83
CA LYS A 162 -7.67 -4.79 12.62
C LYS A 162 -7.51 -3.97 11.34
N ALA A 163 -8.55 -3.85 10.53
CA ALA A 163 -8.52 -3.01 9.34
C ALA A 163 -8.26 -1.56 9.72
N ALA A 164 -7.34 -0.94 8.99
CA ALA A 164 -7.08 0.49 9.08
C ALA A 164 -8.16 1.29 8.35
N ALA A 165 -8.63 0.77 7.20
CA ALA A 165 -9.59 1.44 6.33
C ALA A 165 -10.24 0.47 5.34
N VAL A 166 -11.31 0.94 4.71
CA VAL A 166 -11.89 0.34 3.50
C VAL A 166 -11.83 1.35 2.38
N HIS A 167 -11.39 0.92 1.21
CA HIS A 167 -11.34 1.69 -0.02
C HIS A 167 -12.44 1.19 -0.96
N VAL A 168 -13.32 2.07 -1.44
CA VAL A 168 -14.45 1.69 -2.31
C VAL A 168 -14.62 2.70 -3.44
N ASP A 169 -14.93 2.19 -4.63
CA ASP A 169 -15.34 3.03 -5.75
C ASP A 169 -16.60 3.85 -5.42
N LEU A 170 -16.68 5.06 -5.97
CA LEU A 170 -17.90 5.86 -5.98
C LEU A 170 -18.94 5.28 -6.95
N ASP A 171 -20.20 5.67 -6.76
CA ASP A 171 -21.31 5.27 -7.64
C ASP A 171 -21.10 5.70 -9.10
N GLU A 172 -20.36 6.80 -9.34
CA GLU A 172 -20.05 7.28 -10.68
C GLU A 172 -19.10 6.36 -11.46
N ALA A 173 -18.31 5.53 -10.78
CA ALA A 173 -17.40 4.57 -11.40
C ALA A 173 -18.11 3.31 -11.92
N GLU A 174 -19.38 3.10 -11.54
CA GLU A 174 -20.07 1.81 -11.74
C GLU A 174 -20.10 1.37 -13.21
N ALA A 175 -20.33 2.31 -14.13
CA ALA A 175 -20.38 2.04 -15.56
C ALA A 175 -19.02 1.59 -16.14
N ASP A 176 -17.94 2.27 -15.76
CA ASP A 176 -16.61 1.97 -16.28
C ASP A 176 -16.06 0.68 -15.65
N VAL A 177 -16.31 0.46 -14.36
CA VAL A 177 -15.99 -0.80 -13.68
C VAL A 177 -16.76 -1.97 -14.27
N ALA A 178 -18.02 -1.78 -14.68
CA ALA A 178 -18.80 -2.79 -15.39
C ALA A 178 -18.15 -3.14 -16.74
N ALA A 179 -17.83 -2.13 -17.54
CA ALA A 179 -17.18 -2.31 -18.85
C ALA A 179 -15.82 -3.01 -18.71
N ALA A 180 -15.01 -2.59 -17.74
CA ALA A 180 -13.72 -3.20 -17.43
C ALA A 180 -13.86 -4.68 -17.01
N ALA A 181 -14.86 -5.00 -16.18
CA ALA A 181 -15.11 -6.39 -15.76
C ALA A 181 -15.50 -7.29 -16.94
N GLU A 182 -16.26 -6.77 -17.91
CA GLU A 182 -16.65 -7.49 -19.13
C GLU A 182 -15.47 -7.65 -20.11
N ALA A 183 -14.59 -6.66 -20.21
CA ALA A 183 -13.42 -6.67 -21.09
C ALA A 183 -12.27 -7.54 -20.58
N LEU A 184 -12.23 -7.82 -19.28
CA LEU A 184 -11.09 -8.46 -18.59
C LEU A 184 -10.62 -9.77 -19.25
N GLU A 185 -11.54 -10.64 -19.66
CA GLU A 185 -11.18 -11.94 -20.27
C GLU A 185 -10.49 -11.77 -21.62
N ALA A 186 -10.87 -10.75 -22.40
CA ALA A 186 -10.22 -10.43 -23.67
C ALA A 186 -8.86 -9.77 -23.44
N ALA A 187 -8.75 -8.86 -22.47
CA ALA A 187 -7.50 -8.24 -22.07
C ALA A 187 -6.46 -9.27 -21.60
N ASP A 188 -6.87 -10.24 -20.76
CA ASP A 188 -6.01 -11.34 -20.30
C ASP A 188 -5.54 -12.25 -21.47
N ARG A 189 -6.23 -12.23 -22.62
CA ARG A 189 -5.80 -12.92 -23.86
C ARG A 189 -4.92 -12.05 -24.78
N GLY A 190 -4.60 -10.83 -24.38
CA GLY A 190 -3.77 -9.89 -25.13
C GLY A 190 -4.52 -9.04 -26.15
N ASP A 191 -5.80 -8.77 -25.94
CA ASP A 191 -6.54 -7.78 -26.71
C ASP A 191 -6.26 -6.37 -26.17
N ASP A 192 -5.56 -5.54 -26.94
CA ASP A 192 -5.13 -4.20 -26.54
C ASP A 192 -6.31 -3.23 -26.37
N ASP A 193 -7.37 -3.36 -27.17
CA ASP A 193 -8.57 -2.50 -27.04
C ASP A 193 -9.32 -2.87 -25.74
N ALA A 194 -9.40 -4.16 -25.43
CA ALA A 194 -9.94 -4.61 -24.15
C ALA A 194 -9.07 -4.17 -22.96
N GLN A 195 -7.74 -4.22 -23.10
CA GLN A 195 -6.81 -3.72 -22.07
C GLN A 195 -7.03 -2.24 -21.80
N PHE A 196 -7.23 -1.41 -22.83
CA PHE A 196 -7.54 0.00 -22.67
C PHE A 196 -8.84 0.23 -21.86
N VAL A 197 -9.87 -0.60 -22.07
CA VAL A 197 -11.11 -0.54 -21.28
C VAL A 197 -10.88 -0.95 -19.83
N VAL A 198 -10.06 -1.98 -19.58
CA VAL A 198 -9.70 -2.41 -18.23
C VAL A 198 -8.93 -1.31 -17.49
N ASP A 199 -7.95 -0.70 -18.15
CA ASP A 199 -7.13 0.39 -17.59
C ASP A 199 -7.99 1.62 -17.24
N GLY A 200 -9.06 1.88 -18.00
CA GLY A 200 -10.01 2.97 -17.70
C GLY A 200 -10.69 2.86 -16.33
N ALA A 201 -10.76 1.67 -15.72
CA ALA A 201 -11.23 1.56 -14.33
C ALA A 201 -10.23 2.17 -13.33
N GLU A 202 -8.93 2.22 -13.65
CA GLU A 202 -7.91 2.82 -12.76
C GLU A 202 -7.99 4.35 -12.70
N ASP A 203 -8.68 4.99 -13.64
CA ASP A 203 -8.96 6.44 -13.60
C ASP A 203 -9.91 6.83 -12.46
N HIS A 204 -10.62 5.85 -11.88
CA HIS A 204 -11.50 6.05 -10.72
C HIS A 204 -10.75 5.76 -9.42
N GLU A 205 -10.58 6.80 -8.60
CA GLU A 205 -9.99 6.68 -7.26
C GLU A 205 -10.96 5.99 -6.29
N LEU A 206 -10.46 5.00 -5.54
CA LEU A 206 -11.22 4.39 -4.45
C LEU A 206 -11.19 5.30 -3.22
N LEU A 207 -12.35 5.78 -2.79
CA LEU A 207 -12.46 6.62 -1.60
C LEU A 207 -12.14 5.86 -0.33
N TRP A 208 -11.49 6.56 0.60
CA TRP A 208 -11.19 6.07 1.93
C TRP A 208 -12.41 6.18 2.83
N TYR A 209 -12.76 5.08 3.50
CA TYR A 209 -13.81 5.01 4.51
C TYR A 209 -13.27 4.44 5.81
N ALA A 210 -13.74 5.00 6.92
CA ALA A 210 -13.45 4.47 8.24
C ALA A 210 -14.19 3.15 8.47
N THR A 211 -13.65 2.25 9.30
CA THR A 211 -14.28 0.95 9.55
C THR A 211 -15.67 1.05 10.20
N GLN A 212 -15.98 2.16 10.88
CA GLN A 212 -17.30 2.44 11.42
C GLN A 212 -18.36 2.73 10.35
N GLU A 213 -17.94 3.07 9.12
CA GLU A 213 -18.84 3.41 8.01
C GLU A 213 -19.25 2.19 7.18
N ILE A 214 -18.62 1.04 7.42
CA ILE A 214 -18.91 -0.22 6.72
C ILE A 214 -20.42 -0.55 6.69
N PRO A 215 -21.21 -0.42 7.78
CA PRO A 215 -22.65 -0.70 7.73
C PRO A 215 -23.38 0.08 6.64
N ASN A 216 -23.04 1.36 6.46
CA ASN A 216 -23.65 2.21 5.45
C ASN A 216 -23.27 1.74 4.03
N LEU A 217 -22.00 1.37 3.82
CA LEU A 217 -21.51 0.87 2.54
C LEU A 217 -22.20 -0.44 2.12
N VAL A 218 -22.52 -1.31 3.08
CA VAL A 218 -23.08 -2.64 2.80
C VAL A 218 -24.61 -2.73 3.00
N GLY A 219 -25.29 -1.59 3.16
CA GLY A 219 -26.75 -1.55 3.33
C GLY A 219 -27.26 -2.15 4.64
N LEU A 220 -26.44 -2.12 5.69
CA LEU A 220 -26.74 -2.54 7.06
C LEU A 220 -26.74 -1.37 8.06
N GLY A 221 -26.66 -0.12 7.57
CA GLY A 221 -26.84 1.09 8.37
C GLY A 221 -28.32 1.33 8.70
N ASP A 222 -28.58 1.88 9.88
CA ASP A 222 -29.91 2.24 10.39
C ASP A 222 -30.54 3.45 9.65
#